data_AF-A0A7X9B8V9-F1
#
_entry.id   AF-A0A7X9B8V9-F1
#
_cell.length_a   1.000
_cell.length_b   1.000
_cell.length_c   1.000
_cell.angle_alpha   90.00
_cell.angle_beta   90.00
_cell.angle_gamma   90.00
#
_symmetry.space_group_name_H-M   'P 1'
#
loop_
_entity.id
_entity.type
_entity.pdbx_description
1 polymer ?
#
loop_
_entity_poly.entity_id
_entity_poly.type
_entity_poly.pdbx_seq_one_letter_code
_entity_poly.pdbx_strand_id
1 'polypeptide(L)'
;MENNKERLYKELKSNEILKVSNDILKLTEEQALELQKKFKENAKKESEKMSLQMSKTLDNVVKKIDGIGWTLPPEMAIYPINVLGRTDKIKDVNEFFYWYFTANESYNFKGLIKNILNSKIDKKYKIAIEECFYAYENHKYIICSITLLTVIEGILSSFYPDKTNIKMMKVCQKQVDTIDGNKDIIQKYIWISYNNFIRKLYERSSFDSEEPSFINRHWILHGRSEYNLTEIDCIRLFNAISSICCIVDSEEK
;
A
#
# COMPACT_ATOMS: atom_id res chain seq x y z
N MET A 1 3.07 57.08 -65.27
CA MET A 1 2.04 56.85 -64.23
C MET A 1 1.69 55.37 -64.03
N GLU A 2 1.87 54.49 -65.02
CA GLU A 2 1.64 53.03 -64.88
C GLU A 2 2.50 52.33 -63.82
N ASN A 3 3.77 52.71 -63.69
CA ASN A 3 4.73 52.06 -62.78
C ASN A 3 4.33 52.14 -61.28
N ASN A 4 3.54 53.15 -60.90
CA ASN A 4 3.09 53.31 -59.50
C ASN A 4 1.85 52.45 -59.18
N LYS A 5 0.97 52.21 -60.17
CA LYS A 5 -0.20 51.34 -59.99
C LYS A 5 0.19 49.88 -59.85
N GLU A 6 1.16 49.41 -60.65
CA GLU A 6 1.67 48.04 -60.56
C GLU A 6 2.37 47.75 -59.23
N ARG A 7 3.11 48.74 -58.70
CA ARG A 7 3.78 48.64 -57.41
C ARG A 7 2.76 48.59 -56.25
N LEU A 8 1.75 49.46 -56.29
CA LEU A 8 0.65 49.46 -55.30
C LEU A 8 -0.11 48.13 -55.32
N TYR A 9 -0.37 47.57 -56.51
CA TYR A 9 -1.09 46.31 -56.66
C TYR A 9 -0.29 45.11 -56.14
N LYS A 10 1.04 45.10 -56.33
CA LYS A 10 1.94 44.10 -55.75
C LYS A 10 2.02 44.20 -54.22
N GLU A 11 2.09 45.41 -53.67
CA GLU A 11 2.10 45.63 -52.22
C GLU A 11 0.78 45.21 -51.56
N LEU A 12 -0.36 45.55 -52.18
CA LEU A 12 -1.69 45.09 -51.74
C LEU A 12 -1.78 43.55 -51.72
N LYS A 13 -1.35 42.89 -52.80
CA LYS A 13 -1.31 41.41 -52.88
C LYS A 13 -0.38 40.79 -51.84
N SER A 14 0.78 41.39 -51.60
CA SER A 14 1.75 40.92 -50.60
C SER A 14 1.19 41.01 -49.18
N ASN A 15 0.48 42.10 -48.86
CA ASN A 15 -0.14 42.29 -47.55
C ASN A 15 -1.33 41.34 -47.32
N GLU A 16 -2.11 41.03 -48.36
CA GLU A 16 -3.16 40.00 -48.28
C GLU A 16 -2.58 38.60 -48.03
N ILE A 17 -1.50 38.24 -48.72
CA ILE A 17 -0.82 36.95 -48.52
C ILE A 17 -0.26 36.83 -47.09
N LEU A 18 0.36 37.89 -46.57
CA LEU A 18 0.84 37.96 -45.18
C LEU A 18 -0.29 37.78 -44.16
N LYS A 19 -1.45 38.42 -44.41
CA LYS A 19 -2.62 38.29 -43.54
C LYS A 19 -3.16 36.86 -43.53
N VAL A 20 -3.32 36.25 -44.71
CA VAL A 20 -3.78 34.86 -44.84
C VAL A 20 -2.81 33.88 -44.17
N SER A 21 -1.49 34.07 -44.32
CA SER A 21 -0.48 33.26 -43.61
C SER A 21 -0.59 33.37 -42.09
N ASN A 22 -0.77 34.59 -41.56
CA ASN A 22 -0.94 34.80 -40.12
C ASN A 22 -2.24 34.20 -39.58
N ASP A 23 -3.33 34.28 -40.35
CA ASP A 23 -4.61 33.68 -39.97
C ASP A 23 -4.52 32.14 -39.97
N ILE A 24 -3.81 31.53 -40.94
CA ILE A 24 -3.52 30.08 -40.97
C ILE A 24 -2.66 29.66 -39.76
N LEU A 25 -1.62 30.42 -39.43
CA LEU A 25 -0.77 30.17 -38.25
C LEU A 25 -1.58 30.17 -36.95
N LYS A 26 -2.46 31.16 -36.75
CA LYS A 26 -3.34 31.21 -35.58
C LYS A 26 -4.31 30.03 -35.51
N LEU A 27 -4.91 29.66 -36.65
CA LEU A 27 -5.77 28.47 -36.74
C LEU A 27 -5.02 27.19 -36.34
N THR A 28 -3.74 27.06 -36.73
CA THR A 28 -2.92 25.90 -36.32
C THR A 28 -2.55 25.92 -34.83
N GLU A 29 -2.35 27.09 -34.22
CA GLU A 29 -2.11 27.22 -32.78
C GLU A 29 -3.36 26.88 -31.95
N GLU A 30 -4.53 27.36 -32.37
CA GLU A 30 -5.82 27.05 -31.73
C GLU A 30 -6.12 25.55 -31.80
N GLN A 31 -5.90 24.93 -32.97
CA GLN A 31 -6.05 23.48 -33.15
C GLN A 31 -5.09 22.69 -32.25
N ALA A 32 -3.83 23.12 -32.12
CA ALA A 32 -2.86 22.48 -31.24
C ALA A 32 -3.25 22.59 -29.76
N LEU A 33 -3.77 23.76 -29.33
CA LEU A 33 -4.26 23.99 -27.96
C LEU A 33 -5.48 23.11 -27.66
N GLU A 34 -6.42 23.01 -28.60
CA GLU A 34 -7.61 22.16 -28.46
C GLU A 34 -7.22 20.67 -28.40
N LEU A 35 -6.26 20.24 -29.23
CA LEU A 35 -5.72 18.89 -29.19
C LEU A 35 -5.08 18.60 -27.82
N GLN A 36 -4.25 19.51 -27.32
CA GLN A 36 -3.61 19.38 -26.01
C GLN A 36 -4.65 19.29 -24.87
N LYS A 37 -5.72 20.07 -24.94
CA LYS A 37 -6.82 20.02 -23.98
C LYS A 37 -7.54 18.67 -24.03
N LYS A 38 -7.89 18.18 -25.22
CA LYS A 38 -8.50 16.85 -25.43
C LYS A 38 -7.60 15.72 -24.91
N PHE A 39 -6.30 15.79 -25.17
CA PHE A 39 -5.32 14.83 -24.63
C PHE A 39 -5.29 14.83 -23.09
N LYS A 40 -5.25 16.02 -22.46
CA LYS A 40 -5.28 16.14 -20.99
C LYS A 40 -6.58 15.59 -20.40
N GLU A 41 -7.72 15.89 -21.01
CA GLU A 41 -9.02 15.37 -20.57
C GLU A 41 -9.11 13.84 -20.70
N ASN A 42 -8.63 13.28 -21.82
CA ASN A 42 -8.59 11.82 -22.01
C ASN A 42 -7.63 11.13 -21.04
N ALA A 43 -6.43 11.68 -20.83
CA ALA A 43 -5.48 11.15 -19.86
C ALA A 43 -6.05 11.17 -18.44
N LYS A 44 -6.77 12.24 -18.07
CA LYS A 44 -7.47 12.33 -16.78
C LYS A 44 -8.53 11.24 -16.64
N LYS A 45 -9.40 11.06 -17.65
CA LYS A 45 -10.45 10.03 -17.64
C LYS A 45 -9.87 8.61 -17.54
N GLU A 46 -8.82 8.30 -18.29
CA GLU A 46 -8.16 6.99 -18.21
C GLU A 46 -7.48 6.78 -16.85
N SER A 47 -6.84 7.81 -16.29
CA SER A 47 -6.27 7.75 -14.93
C SER A 47 -7.34 7.49 -13.87
N GLU A 48 -8.49 8.16 -13.94
CA GLU A 48 -9.63 7.94 -13.02
C GLU A 48 -10.17 6.51 -13.15
N LYS A 49 -10.31 6.00 -14.38
CA LYS A 49 -10.75 4.63 -14.65
C LYS A 49 -9.76 3.58 -14.12
N MET A 50 -8.46 3.79 -14.32
CA MET A 50 -7.40 2.92 -13.78
C MET A 50 -7.39 2.93 -12.26
N SER A 51 -7.53 4.10 -11.63
CA SER A 51 -7.64 4.25 -10.18
C SER A 51 -8.86 3.50 -9.63
N LEU A 52 -10.03 3.66 -10.25
CA LEU A 52 -11.24 2.93 -9.86
C LEU A 52 -11.08 1.41 -10.00
N GLN A 53 -10.44 0.95 -11.08
CA GLN A 53 -10.16 -0.48 -11.28
C GLN A 53 -9.17 -1.02 -10.25
N MET A 54 -8.15 -0.24 -9.90
CA MET A 54 -7.21 -0.58 -8.84
C MET A 54 -7.92 -0.66 -7.48
N SER A 55 -8.79 0.31 -7.16
CA SER A 55 -9.61 0.29 -5.93
C SER A 55 -10.40 -1.00 -5.81
N LYS A 56 -11.13 -1.38 -6.88
CA LYS A 56 -11.91 -2.63 -6.91
C LYS A 56 -11.04 -3.86 -6.74
N THR A 57 -9.85 -3.86 -7.34
CA THR A 57 -8.89 -4.97 -7.21
C THR A 57 -8.41 -5.10 -5.77
N LEU A 58 -8.04 -3.98 -5.13
CA LEU A 58 -7.57 -3.93 -3.75
C LEU A 58 -8.68 -4.24 -2.75
N ASP A 59 -9.91 -3.80 -2.99
CA ASP A 59 -11.09 -4.21 -2.19
C ASP A 59 -11.22 -5.74 -2.17
N ASN A 60 -11.09 -6.38 -3.33
CA ASN A 60 -11.16 -7.84 -3.42
C ASN A 60 -9.99 -8.52 -2.70
N VAL A 61 -8.77 -7.97 -2.83
CA VAL A 61 -7.60 -8.47 -2.09
C VAL A 61 -7.86 -8.36 -0.58
N VAL A 62 -8.24 -7.19 -0.09
CA VAL A 62 -8.51 -6.95 1.34
C VAL A 62 -9.60 -7.88 1.86
N LYS A 63 -10.68 -8.10 1.10
CA LYS A 63 -11.73 -9.07 1.48
C LYS A 63 -11.21 -10.51 1.58
N LYS A 64 -10.27 -10.91 0.72
CA LYS A 64 -9.69 -12.27 0.73
C LYS A 64 -8.69 -12.48 1.87
N ILE A 65 -8.01 -11.44 2.29
CA ILE A 65 -7.04 -11.50 3.40
C ILE A 65 -7.65 -11.18 4.76
N ASP A 66 -8.80 -10.51 4.78
CA ASP A 66 -9.65 -10.44 5.94
C ASP A 66 -10.11 -11.86 6.33
N GLY A 67 -10.33 -12.10 7.62
CA GLY A 67 -10.57 -13.44 8.11
C GLY A 67 -9.30 -14.21 8.49
N ILE A 68 -8.26 -14.17 7.66
CA ILE A 68 -7.08 -15.05 7.75
C ILE A 68 -5.81 -14.37 8.30
N GLY A 69 -5.89 -13.07 8.60
CA GLY A 69 -4.88 -12.36 9.38
C GLY A 69 -3.68 -11.83 8.59
N TRP A 70 -3.75 -11.80 7.26
CA TRP A 70 -2.70 -11.14 6.47
C TRP A 70 -2.98 -9.64 6.32
N THR A 71 -1.91 -8.85 6.39
CA THR A 71 -1.90 -7.44 5.97
C THR A 71 -1.45 -7.36 4.51
N LEU A 72 -1.89 -6.34 3.78
CA LEU A 72 -1.41 -6.10 2.42
C LEU A 72 0.10 -5.76 2.49
N PRO A 73 1.00 -6.56 1.89
CA PRO A 73 2.43 -6.26 1.93
C PRO A 73 2.70 -4.96 1.18
N PRO A 74 3.34 -3.95 1.79
CA PRO A 74 3.59 -2.66 1.15
C PRO A 74 4.38 -2.74 -0.16
N GLU A 75 5.28 -3.72 -0.25
CA GLU A 75 6.19 -3.91 -1.37
C GLU A 75 5.66 -4.91 -2.41
N MET A 76 4.43 -5.38 -2.24
CA MET A 76 3.82 -6.28 -3.19
C MET A 76 3.63 -5.57 -4.54
N ALA A 77 4.27 -6.11 -5.57
CA ALA A 77 4.11 -5.60 -6.93
C ALA A 77 2.66 -5.71 -7.42
N ILE A 78 2.32 -4.93 -8.46
CA ILE A 78 0.98 -4.89 -9.05
C ILE A 78 0.54 -6.26 -9.60
N TYR A 79 1.46 -7.08 -10.10
CA TYR A 79 1.11 -8.39 -10.67
C TYR A 79 0.51 -9.35 -9.63
N PRO A 80 1.17 -9.65 -8.48
CA PRO A 80 0.55 -10.43 -7.40
C PRO A 80 -0.78 -9.86 -6.90
N ILE A 81 -0.91 -8.53 -6.79
CA ILE A 81 -2.16 -7.86 -6.41
C ILE A 81 -3.27 -8.18 -7.42
N ASN A 82 -2.99 -8.07 -8.72
CA ASN A 82 -3.94 -8.41 -9.77
C ASN A 82 -4.30 -9.89 -9.78
N VAL A 83 -3.33 -10.78 -9.57
CA VAL A 83 -3.58 -12.22 -9.43
C VAL A 83 -4.58 -12.43 -8.30
N LEU A 84 -4.28 -11.98 -7.08
CA LEU A 84 -5.13 -12.21 -5.92
C LEU A 84 -6.51 -11.52 -6.04
N GLY A 85 -6.56 -10.29 -6.56
CA GLY A 85 -7.78 -9.47 -6.60
C GLY A 85 -8.70 -9.71 -7.80
N ARG A 86 -8.22 -10.36 -8.88
CA ARG A 86 -9.00 -10.54 -10.13
C ARG A 86 -9.23 -12.00 -10.54
N THR A 87 -8.68 -12.96 -9.81
CA THR A 87 -8.91 -14.39 -10.07
C THR A 87 -9.56 -15.08 -8.89
N ASP A 88 -10.45 -16.03 -9.16
CA ASP A 88 -11.01 -16.93 -8.14
C ASP A 88 -10.29 -18.29 -8.11
N LYS A 89 -9.20 -18.43 -8.88
CA LYS A 89 -8.37 -19.64 -8.90
C LYS A 89 -7.51 -19.81 -7.64
N ILE A 90 -7.20 -18.71 -6.94
CA ILE A 90 -6.49 -18.77 -5.65
C ILE A 90 -7.51 -19.16 -4.58
N LYS A 91 -7.55 -20.45 -4.25
CA LYS A 91 -8.45 -21.01 -3.24
C LYS A 91 -7.88 -20.91 -1.84
N ASP A 92 -6.56 -21.08 -1.72
CA ASP A 92 -5.83 -20.94 -0.47
C ASP A 92 -4.96 -19.68 -0.53
N VAL A 93 -5.37 -18.67 0.23
CA VAL A 93 -4.65 -17.40 0.31
C VAL A 93 -3.44 -17.52 1.23
N ASN A 94 -3.45 -18.41 2.23
CA ASN A 94 -2.27 -18.68 3.06
C ASN A 94 -1.17 -19.30 2.20
N GLU A 95 -1.50 -20.29 1.38
CA GLU A 95 -0.54 -20.90 0.45
C GLU A 95 0.03 -19.87 -0.54
N PHE A 96 -0.82 -18.98 -1.06
CA PHE A 96 -0.37 -17.89 -1.93
C PHE A 96 0.66 -16.98 -1.26
N PHE A 97 0.41 -16.51 -0.03
CA PHE A 97 1.36 -15.64 0.67
C PHE A 97 2.61 -16.39 1.11
N TYR A 98 2.47 -17.63 1.57
CA TYR A 98 3.60 -18.48 1.90
C TYR A 98 4.53 -18.61 0.69
N TRP A 99 4.00 -18.97 -0.47
CA TRP A 99 4.77 -19.05 -1.71
C TRP A 99 5.36 -17.69 -2.12
N TYR A 100 4.56 -16.62 -2.05
CA TYR A 100 5.03 -15.26 -2.37
C TYR A 100 6.27 -14.89 -1.54
N PHE A 101 6.30 -15.19 -0.25
CA PHE A 101 7.42 -14.83 0.62
C PHE A 101 8.62 -15.78 0.53
N THR A 102 8.36 -17.09 0.37
CA THR A 102 9.40 -18.14 0.48
C THR A 102 10.02 -18.56 -0.85
N ALA A 103 9.33 -18.34 -1.98
CA ALA A 103 9.85 -18.67 -3.31
C ALA A 103 11.14 -17.91 -3.63
N ASN A 104 11.91 -18.45 -4.60
CA ASN A 104 13.17 -17.86 -5.07
C ASN A 104 14.13 -17.54 -3.90
N GLU A 105 14.44 -18.56 -3.09
CA GLU A 105 15.33 -18.43 -1.92
C GLU A 105 14.90 -17.34 -0.93
N SER A 106 13.58 -17.20 -0.77
CA SER A 106 12.95 -16.21 0.11
C SER A 106 13.29 -14.76 -0.25
N TYR A 107 13.48 -14.45 -1.54
CA TYR A 107 13.84 -13.10 -2.02
C TYR A 107 12.90 -12.01 -1.47
N ASN A 108 11.59 -12.22 -1.58
CA ASN A 108 10.59 -11.25 -1.11
C ASN A 108 10.61 -11.11 0.41
N PHE A 109 10.80 -12.21 1.15
CA PHE A 109 10.89 -12.16 2.61
C PHE A 109 12.16 -11.45 3.09
N LYS A 110 13.32 -11.75 2.51
CA LYS A 110 14.58 -11.04 2.80
C LYS A 110 14.48 -9.55 2.47
N GLY A 111 13.82 -9.21 1.37
CA GLY A 111 13.51 -7.83 1.00
C GLY A 111 12.65 -7.13 2.06
N LEU A 112 11.63 -7.82 2.56
CA LEU A 112 10.75 -7.34 3.63
C LEU A 112 11.53 -7.05 4.92
N ILE A 113 12.39 -7.97 5.36
CA ILE A 113 13.23 -7.77 6.56
C ILE A 113 14.16 -6.56 6.37
N LYS A 114 14.81 -6.46 5.20
CA LYS A 114 15.68 -5.31 4.88
C LYS A 114 14.93 -3.98 4.97
N ASN A 115 13.68 -3.93 4.51
CA ASN A 115 12.89 -2.70 4.56
C ASN A 115 12.49 -2.32 5.98
N ILE A 116 12.11 -3.28 6.82
CA ILE A 116 11.85 -3.05 8.25
C ILE A 116 13.09 -2.43 8.91
N LEU A 117 14.28 -3.00 8.68
CA LEU A 117 15.53 -2.50 9.26
C LEU A 117 15.93 -1.10 8.75
N ASN A 118 15.52 -0.73 7.54
CA ASN A 118 15.77 0.60 6.96
C ASN A 118 14.71 1.65 7.31
N SER A 119 13.56 1.25 7.87
CA SER A 119 12.49 2.17 8.26
C SER A 119 12.90 3.11 9.41
N LYS A 120 12.07 4.09 9.73
CA LYS A 120 12.31 5.08 10.79
C LYS A 120 11.96 4.61 12.20
N ILE A 121 11.55 3.35 12.38
CA ILE A 121 11.25 2.81 13.72
C ILE A 121 12.46 2.89 14.66
N ASP A 122 12.20 2.95 15.97
CA ASP A 122 13.23 3.00 17.01
C ASP A 122 14.24 1.84 16.86
N LYS A 123 15.53 2.16 17.04
CA LYS A 123 16.65 1.22 16.95
C LYS A 123 16.44 -0.03 17.81
N LYS A 124 15.79 0.07 18.98
CA LYS A 124 15.52 -1.10 19.84
C LYS A 124 14.64 -2.14 19.15
N TYR A 125 13.68 -1.70 18.31
CA TYR A 125 12.83 -2.61 17.56
C TYR A 125 13.60 -3.26 16.41
N LYS A 126 14.53 -2.53 15.79
CA LYS A 126 15.41 -3.10 14.75
C LYS A 126 16.27 -4.24 15.29
N ILE A 127 16.86 -4.06 16.49
CA ILE A 127 17.63 -5.10 17.17
C ILE A 127 16.75 -6.33 17.43
N ALA A 128 15.55 -6.14 17.98
CA ALA A 128 14.61 -7.24 18.21
C ALA A 128 14.22 -7.95 16.90
N ILE A 129 14.09 -7.23 15.78
CA ILE A 129 13.78 -7.81 14.47
C ILE A 129 14.94 -8.66 13.95
N GLU A 130 16.19 -8.25 14.14
CA GLU A 130 17.36 -9.06 13.80
C GLU A 130 17.40 -10.36 14.62
N GLU A 131 17.13 -10.29 15.92
CA GLU A 131 17.03 -11.47 16.80
C GLU A 131 15.88 -12.40 16.40
N CYS A 132 14.70 -11.83 16.07
CA CYS A 132 13.57 -12.59 15.56
C CYS A 132 13.90 -13.27 14.22
N PHE A 133 14.62 -12.59 13.33
CA PHE A 133 14.99 -13.14 12.04
C PHE A 133 15.96 -14.32 12.21
N TYR A 134 16.95 -14.18 13.09
CA TYR A 134 17.81 -15.29 13.50
C TYR A 134 17.01 -16.47 14.09
N ALA A 135 16.07 -16.18 15.00
CA ALA A 135 15.20 -17.19 15.59
C ALA A 135 14.34 -17.91 14.53
N TYR A 136 13.79 -17.16 13.57
CA TYR A 136 13.04 -17.68 12.44
C TYR A 136 13.88 -18.63 11.58
N GLU A 137 15.09 -18.24 11.19
CA GLU A 137 16.00 -19.09 10.39
C GLU A 137 16.41 -20.37 11.14
N ASN A 138 16.37 -20.35 12.47
CA ASN A 138 16.65 -21.51 13.32
C ASN A 138 15.38 -22.27 13.77
N HIS A 139 14.25 -22.04 13.09
CA HIS A 139 12.96 -22.69 13.35
C HIS A 139 12.42 -22.49 14.78
N LYS A 140 12.79 -21.39 15.43
CA LYS A 140 12.34 -21.02 16.78
C LYS A 140 11.12 -20.10 16.71
N TYR A 141 10.04 -20.62 16.16
CA TYR A 141 8.85 -19.82 15.82
C TYR A 141 8.10 -19.24 17.02
N ILE A 142 8.11 -19.93 18.17
CA ILE A 142 7.45 -19.46 19.40
C ILE A 142 8.11 -18.17 19.90
N ILE A 143 9.43 -18.18 20.14
CA ILE A 143 10.14 -17.00 20.66
C ILE A 143 10.15 -15.85 19.64
N CYS A 144 10.25 -16.18 18.35
CA CYS A 144 10.11 -15.21 17.27
C CYS A 144 8.74 -14.52 17.34
N SER A 145 7.65 -15.29 17.32
CA SER A 145 6.29 -14.74 17.31
C SER A 145 5.98 -13.91 18.55
N ILE A 146 6.33 -14.38 19.75
CA ILE A 146 6.12 -13.64 21.00
C ILE A 146 6.83 -12.29 20.94
N THR A 147 8.08 -12.27 20.50
CA THR A 147 8.86 -11.04 20.41
C THR A 147 8.27 -10.11 19.35
N LEU A 148 7.89 -10.61 18.16
CA LEU A 148 7.24 -9.81 17.12
C LEU A 148 5.92 -9.18 17.59
N LEU A 149 5.12 -9.89 18.40
CA LEU A 149 3.89 -9.32 19.00
C LEU A 149 4.21 -8.10 19.89
N THR A 150 5.24 -8.21 20.74
CA THR A 150 5.68 -7.09 21.58
C THR A 150 6.24 -5.92 20.77
N VAL A 151 6.91 -6.21 19.64
CA VAL A 151 7.40 -5.17 18.71
C VAL A 151 6.22 -4.42 18.07
N ILE A 152 5.19 -5.14 17.61
CA ILE A 152 3.97 -4.54 17.03
C ILE A 152 3.31 -3.58 18.03
N GLU A 153 3.16 -3.99 19.29
CA GLU A 153 2.63 -3.14 20.35
C GLU A 153 3.49 -1.91 20.60
N GLY A 154 4.80 -2.11 20.68
CA GLY A 154 5.76 -1.04 20.92
C GLY A 154 5.72 0.02 19.84
N ILE A 155 5.70 -0.39 18.56
CA ILE A 155 5.58 0.52 17.42
C ILE A 155 4.22 1.21 17.44
N LEU A 156 3.12 0.48 17.67
CA LEU A 156 1.79 1.09 17.74
C LEU A 156 1.66 2.13 18.86
N SER A 157 2.32 1.90 19.99
CA SER A 157 2.31 2.82 21.13
C SER A 157 2.97 4.17 20.84
N SER A 158 3.86 4.27 19.83
CA SER A 158 4.52 5.54 19.50
C SER A 158 3.62 6.50 18.73
N PHE A 159 2.52 6.04 18.14
CA PHE A 159 1.59 6.89 17.39
C PHE A 159 0.71 7.79 18.28
N TYR A 160 0.80 7.69 19.61
CA TYR A 160 -0.04 8.49 20.52
C TYR A 160 0.77 9.28 21.56
N PRO A 161 0.43 10.57 21.78
CA PRO A 161 1.02 11.36 22.86
C PRO A 161 0.62 10.85 24.26
N ASP A 162 -0.62 10.37 24.37
CA ASP A 162 -1.18 9.86 25.63
C ASP A 162 -0.89 8.36 25.79
N LYS A 163 0.19 8.07 26.53
CA LYS A 163 0.64 6.71 26.87
C LYS A 163 -0.36 5.92 27.72
N THR A 164 -1.44 6.54 28.19
CA THR A 164 -2.45 5.87 29.05
C THR A 164 -3.64 5.30 28.24
N ASN A 165 -3.82 5.71 26.98
CA ASN A 165 -4.94 5.26 26.14
C ASN A 165 -4.50 4.22 25.10
N ILE A 166 -4.41 2.97 25.56
CA ILE A 166 -3.77 1.84 24.85
C ILE A 166 -4.71 1.12 23.87
N LYS A 167 -5.81 1.74 23.43
CA LYS A 167 -6.78 1.07 22.54
C LYS A 167 -6.24 1.06 21.10
N MET A 168 -5.29 0.18 20.81
CA MET A 168 -4.60 0.04 19.51
C MET A 168 -5.55 -0.07 18.31
N MET A 169 -6.70 -0.73 18.50
CA MET A 169 -7.76 -0.79 17.49
C MET A 169 -8.35 0.60 17.14
N LYS A 170 -8.47 1.51 18.11
CA LYS A 170 -8.97 2.87 17.86
C LYS A 170 -7.95 3.71 17.08
N VAL A 171 -6.66 3.48 17.31
CA VAL A 171 -5.59 4.18 16.58
C VAL A 171 -5.68 3.84 15.10
N CYS A 172 -5.73 2.54 14.79
CA CYS A 172 -5.85 2.08 13.40
C CYS A 172 -7.15 2.55 12.75
N GLN A 173 -8.28 2.51 13.48
CA GLN A 173 -9.56 2.98 12.94
C GLN A 173 -9.55 4.48 12.61
N LYS A 174 -9.02 5.32 13.51
CA LYS A 174 -8.94 6.77 13.27
C LYS A 174 -8.16 7.09 12.00
N GLN A 175 -7.08 6.36 11.76
CA GLN A 175 -6.25 6.54 10.58
C GLN A 175 -6.98 6.15 9.29
N VAL A 176 -7.67 4.99 9.31
CA VAL A 176 -8.55 4.59 8.20
C VAL A 176 -9.60 5.65 7.90
N ASP A 177 -10.18 6.28 8.93
CA ASP A 177 -11.23 7.30 8.77
C ASP A 177 -10.70 8.64 8.24
N THR A 178 -9.42 8.96 8.45
CA THR A 178 -8.82 10.24 8.06
C THR A 178 -8.11 10.23 6.69
N ILE A 179 -7.79 9.07 6.14
CA ILE A 179 -7.04 8.97 4.88
C ILE A 179 -7.91 9.45 3.71
N ASP A 180 -7.38 10.43 2.97
CA ASP A 180 -7.94 10.83 1.69
C ASP A 180 -7.63 9.77 0.63
N GLY A 181 -8.61 8.86 0.43
CA GLY A 181 -8.51 7.76 -0.51
C GLY A 181 -8.31 8.16 -1.98
N ASN A 182 -8.46 9.44 -2.32
CA ASN A 182 -8.21 9.94 -3.68
C ASN A 182 -6.74 10.28 -3.93
N LYS A 183 -5.92 10.44 -2.88
CA LYS A 183 -4.50 10.83 -3.01
C LYS A 183 -3.54 9.65 -2.96
N ASP A 184 -3.79 8.68 -2.07
CA ASP A 184 -2.96 7.48 -1.98
C ASP A 184 -3.82 6.24 -1.75
N ILE A 185 -4.19 5.62 -2.87
CA ILE A 185 -5.04 4.44 -2.85
C ILE A 185 -4.35 3.25 -2.19
N ILE A 186 -3.06 3.05 -2.42
CA ILE A 186 -2.33 1.89 -1.88
C ILE A 186 -2.22 2.02 -0.37
N GLN A 187 -1.81 3.19 0.11
CA GLN A 187 -1.70 3.47 1.54
C GLN A 187 -3.04 3.30 2.26
N LYS A 188 -4.15 3.75 1.66
CA LYS A 188 -5.50 3.49 2.19
C LYS A 188 -5.74 1.99 2.41
N TYR A 189 -5.45 1.15 1.42
CA TYR A 189 -5.71 -0.29 1.52
C TYR A 189 -4.73 -1.02 2.45
N ILE A 190 -3.49 -0.54 2.58
CA ILE A 190 -2.56 -1.00 3.63
C ILE A 190 -3.19 -0.76 5.00
N TRP A 191 -3.65 0.47 5.27
CA TRP A 191 -4.31 0.81 6.53
C TRP A 191 -5.57 0.00 6.82
N ILE A 192 -6.44 -0.21 5.82
CA ILE A 192 -7.64 -1.04 6.00
C ILE A 192 -7.25 -2.48 6.37
N SER A 193 -6.32 -3.08 5.62
CA SER A 193 -5.87 -4.45 5.89
C SER A 193 -5.20 -4.58 7.26
N TYR A 194 -4.42 -3.58 7.65
CA TYR A 194 -3.74 -3.52 8.94
C TYR A 194 -4.73 -3.37 10.10
N ASN A 195 -5.73 -2.51 9.95
CA ASN A 195 -6.81 -2.36 10.93
C ASN A 195 -7.57 -3.68 11.12
N ASN A 196 -7.89 -4.40 10.04
CA ASN A 196 -8.54 -5.72 10.13
C ASN A 196 -7.67 -6.73 10.89
N PHE A 197 -6.37 -6.77 10.60
CA PHE A 197 -5.40 -7.61 11.32
C PHE A 197 -5.34 -7.28 12.82
N ILE A 198 -5.19 -5.99 13.18
CA ILE A 198 -5.12 -5.57 14.58
C ILE A 198 -6.41 -5.87 15.34
N ARG A 199 -7.58 -5.71 14.71
CA ARG A 199 -8.87 -6.04 15.34
C ARG A 199 -8.97 -7.52 15.70
N LYS A 200 -8.43 -8.41 14.87
CA LYS A 200 -8.35 -9.86 15.15
C LYS A 200 -7.30 -10.17 16.20
N LEU A 201 -6.10 -9.61 16.05
CA LEU A 201 -4.98 -9.89 16.95
C LEU A 201 -5.31 -9.50 18.41
N TYR A 202 -6.06 -8.41 18.59
CA TYR A 202 -6.50 -7.88 19.89
C TYR A 202 -7.94 -8.25 20.23
N GLU A 203 -8.54 -9.19 19.50
CA GLU A 203 -9.91 -9.63 19.77
C GLU A 203 -10.02 -10.15 21.20
N ARG A 204 -11.02 -9.66 21.93
CA ARG A 204 -11.27 -10.10 23.30
C ARG A 204 -11.84 -11.50 23.26
N SER A 205 -11.10 -12.45 23.82
CA SER A 205 -11.56 -13.82 24.08
C SER A 205 -11.31 -14.15 25.56
N SER A 206 -12.28 -14.84 26.18
CA SER A 206 -12.18 -15.28 27.57
C SER A 206 -11.31 -16.54 27.66
N PHE A 207 -10.51 -16.69 28.71
CA PHE A 207 -9.76 -17.95 28.92
C PHE A 207 -10.64 -19.13 29.29
N ASP A 208 -11.91 -18.88 29.63
CA ASP A 208 -12.91 -19.92 29.90
C ASP A 208 -13.68 -20.36 28.63
N SER A 209 -13.42 -19.73 27.47
CA SER A 209 -13.99 -20.11 26.18
C SER A 209 -12.98 -20.89 25.33
N GLU A 210 -13.43 -21.48 24.23
CA GLU A 210 -12.52 -22.10 23.24
C GLU A 210 -11.47 -21.09 22.76
N GLU A 211 -10.22 -21.57 22.64
CA GLU A 211 -9.12 -20.76 22.12
C GLU A 211 -9.41 -20.30 20.67
N PRO A 212 -9.12 -19.05 20.32
CA PRO A 212 -9.25 -18.60 18.94
C PRO A 212 -8.42 -19.45 17.96
N SER A 213 -9.00 -19.77 16.80
CA SER A 213 -8.33 -20.51 15.72
C SER A 213 -7.26 -19.70 14.96
N PHE A 214 -6.95 -18.51 15.45
CA PHE A 214 -5.98 -17.57 14.89
C PHE A 214 -5.09 -17.03 16.02
N ILE A 215 -3.88 -16.55 15.66
CA ILE A 215 -2.96 -15.87 16.58
C ILE A 215 -3.70 -14.80 17.39
N ASN A 216 -3.89 -15.05 18.67
CA ASN A 216 -4.51 -14.10 19.59
C ASN A 216 -3.49 -13.62 20.63
N ARG A 217 -3.22 -12.31 20.63
CA ARG A 217 -2.24 -11.68 21.52
C ARG A 217 -2.51 -11.99 22.99
N HIS A 218 -3.77 -11.93 23.42
CA HIS A 218 -4.15 -12.11 24.82
C HIS A 218 -3.87 -13.54 25.28
N TRP A 219 -4.20 -14.54 24.46
CA TRP A 219 -3.92 -15.94 24.78
C TRP A 219 -2.41 -16.26 24.77
N ILE A 220 -1.69 -15.82 23.73
CA ILE A 220 -0.26 -16.12 23.56
C ILE A 220 0.58 -15.46 24.66
N LEU A 221 0.43 -14.16 24.88
CA LEU A 221 1.29 -13.42 25.84
C LEU A 221 0.99 -13.75 27.30
N HIS A 222 -0.20 -14.28 27.61
CA HIS A 222 -0.52 -14.76 28.95
C HIS A 222 -0.21 -16.26 29.17
N GLY A 223 0.40 -16.92 28.18
CA GLY A 223 0.79 -18.33 28.27
C GLY A 223 -0.39 -19.29 28.38
N ARG A 224 -1.55 -18.92 27.82
CA ARG A 224 -2.79 -19.72 27.84
C ARG A 224 -3.07 -20.42 26.52
N SER A 225 -2.27 -20.11 25.50
CA SER A 225 -2.45 -20.58 24.14
C SER A 225 -1.88 -21.98 23.94
N GLU A 226 -2.67 -22.89 23.36
CA GLU A 226 -2.22 -24.16 22.79
C GLU A 226 -1.96 -24.05 21.28
N TYR A 227 -2.23 -22.87 20.68
CA TYR A 227 -1.97 -22.58 19.28
C TYR A 227 -0.51 -22.89 18.89
N ASN A 228 -0.34 -23.80 17.94
CA ASN A 228 0.98 -24.15 17.42
C ASN A 228 1.49 -23.05 16.49
N LEU A 229 2.43 -22.24 16.98
CA LEU A 229 3.08 -21.18 16.19
C LEU A 229 4.06 -21.79 15.19
N THR A 230 3.82 -21.51 13.91
CA THR A 230 4.57 -22.05 12.78
C THR A 230 5.33 -20.97 12.01
N GLU A 231 6.03 -21.39 10.95
CA GLU A 231 6.75 -20.49 10.05
C GLU A 231 5.83 -19.42 9.44
N ILE A 232 4.65 -19.81 8.96
CA ILE A 232 3.71 -18.89 8.29
C ILE A 232 3.22 -17.79 9.24
N ASP A 233 3.12 -18.10 10.54
CA ASP A 233 2.73 -17.16 11.58
C ASP A 233 3.81 -16.10 11.78
N CYS A 234 5.09 -16.51 11.77
CA CYS A 234 6.22 -15.58 11.83
C CYS A 234 6.23 -14.66 10.60
N ILE A 235 6.09 -15.21 9.39
CA ILE A 235 6.06 -14.43 8.14
C ILE A 235 4.90 -13.41 8.19
N ARG A 236 3.72 -13.83 8.67
CA ARG A 236 2.56 -12.96 8.83
C ARG A 236 2.83 -11.81 9.80
N LEU A 237 3.47 -12.07 10.93
CA LEU A 237 3.83 -11.05 11.91
C LEU A 237 4.92 -10.10 11.40
N PHE A 238 5.96 -10.60 10.72
CA PHE A 238 6.93 -9.74 10.04
C PHE A 238 6.26 -8.86 8.99
N ASN A 239 5.34 -9.42 8.20
CA ASN A 239 4.59 -8.66 7.22
C ASN A 239 3.73 -7.57 7.84
N ALA A 240 3.08 -7.85 8.98
CA ALA A 240 2.38 -6.82 9.75
C ALA A 240 3.34 -5.71 10.22
N ILE A 241 4.56 -6.07 10.68
CA ILE A 241 5.57 -5.07 11.05
C ILE A 241 5.99 -4.22 9.85
N SER A 242 6.21 -4.83 8.69
CA SER A 242 6.49 -4.06 7.46
C SER A 242 5.35 -3.10 7.11
N SER A 243 4.09 -3.55 7.19
CA SER A 243 2.91 -2.71 6.95
C SER A 243 2.91 -1.46 7.84
N ILE A 244 3.22 -1.59 9.14
CA ILE A 244 3.27 -0.43 10.03
C ILE A 244 4.55 0.41 9.87
N CYS A 245 5.67 -0.17 9.47
CA CYS A 245 6.87 0.60 9.14
C CYS A 245 6.63 1.53 7.95
N CYS A 246 5.98 1.02 6.89
CA CYS A 246 5.59 1.83 5.73
C CYS A 246 4.71 3.02 6.13
N ILE A 247 3.83 2.81 7.12
CA ILE A 247 3.00 3.86 7.70
C ILE A 247 3.85 4.89 8.45
N VAL A 248 4.71 4.47 9.39
CA VAL A 248 5.59 5.39 10.14
C VAL A 248 6.39 6.28 9.20
N ASP A 249 6.98 5.69 8.16
CA ASP A 249 7.83 6.40 7.21
C ASP A 249 7.08 7.48 6.42
N SER A 250 5.77 7.30 6.24
CA SER A 250 4.89 8.20 5.50
C SER A 250 4.37 9.40 6.30
N GLU A 251 4.25 9.29 7.63
CA GLU A 251 3.74 10.36 8.51
C GLU A 251 4.82 11.39 8.89
N GLU A 252 6.10 11.01 8.85
CA GLU A 252 7.23 11.90 9.13
C GLU A 252 7.80 12.59 7.86
N LYS A 253 6.94 12.96 6.91
CA LYS A 253 7.29 13.78 5.73
C LYS A 253 6.72 15.19 5.87
#